data_AF-A0A2Z6UQL7-F1
#
_entry.id   AF-A0A2Z6UQL7-F1
#
_cell.length_a   1.000
_cell.length_b   1.000
_cell.length_c   1.000
_cell.angle_alpha   90.00
_cell.angle_beta   90.00
_cell.angle_gamma   90.00
#
_symmetry.space_group_name_H-M   'P 1'
#
loop_
_entity.id
_entity.type
_entity.pdbx_description
1 polymer ?
#
loop_
_entity_poly.entity_id
_entity_poly.type
_entity_poly.pdbx_seq_one_letter_code
_entity_poly.pdbx_strand_id
1 'polypeptide(L)'
;MEDQVYLGELNSELKKAYGEREEANRLVKRKNMAIARILNEINAQSSHPPVRISNDELAYTIAFFLKELTSTKKAFENCALMYQKDSVWSKKITTYRPFPNQLNCAFQQLEEENNDDLLLLKKYGVFNLRELKSSNTLSSVMTKLKISSKLAKKLHERDVHIKTLIEQLSEKKDEIKSLQHTLSKALSLSDKERVIEVKRLFPQKNYTQIEKLTKVSRQTVSIYLNEN
;
A
#
# COMPACT_ATOMS: atom_id res chain seq x y z
N MET A 1 3.13 51.92 10.68
CA MET A 1 4.40 51.93 11.42
C MET A 1 4.32 50.96 12.60
N GLU A 2 3.21 50.95 13.35
CA GLU A 2 2.95 49.99 14.44
C GLU A 2 2.93 48.51 13.98
N ASP A 3 2.36 48.19 12.81
CA ASP A 3 2.33 46.80 12.30
C ASP A 3 3.71 46.21 12.00
N GLN A 4 4.68 47.05 11.60
CA GLN A 4 6.06 46.59 11.34
C GLN A 4 6.84 46.34 12.63
N VAL A 5 6.54 47.08 13.69
CA VAL A 5 7.11 46.86 15.03
C VAL A 5 6.55 45.58 15.63
N TYR A 6 5.25 45.36 15.52
CA TYR A 6 4.57 44.15 16.01
C TYR A 6 5.04 42.87 15.29
N LEU A 7 5.22 42.91 13.97
CA LEU A 7 5.79 41.79 13.21
C LEU A 7 7.26 41.52 13.54
N GLY A 8 8.03 42.54 13.92
CA GLY A 8 9.41 42.41 14.38
C GLY A 8 9.50 41.69 15.73
N GLU A 9 8.63 42.08 16.68
CA GLU A 9 8.55 41.47 18.01
C GLU A 9 8.09 40.02 17.93
N LEU A 10 7.03 39.73 17.16
CA LEU A 10 6.52 38.37 16.98
C LEU A 10 7.57 37.42 16.35
N ASN A 11 8.35 37.90 15.38
CA ASN A 11 9.43 37.11 14.76
C ASN A 11 10.59 36.84 15.73
N SER A 12 10.87 37.76 16.64
CA SER A 12 11.88 37.59 17.69
C SER A 12 11.46 36.52 18.69
N GLU A 13 10.20 36.58 19.15
CA GLU A 13 9.61 35.58 20.05
C GLU A 13 9.57 34.18 19.43
N LEU A 14 9.18 34.08 18.15
CA LEU A 14 9.20 32.82 17.41
C LEU A 14 10.61 32.22 17.35
N LYS A 15 11.62 33.00 16.98
CA LYS A 15 13.01 32.52 16.94
C LYS A 15 13.48 32.02 18.31
N LYS A 16 13.12 32.72 19.38
CA LYS A 16 13.45 32.33 20.76
C LYS A 16 12.77 31.00 21.12
N ALA A 17 11.47 30.86 20.87
CA ALA A 17 10.72 29.64 21.12
C ALA A 17 11.25 28.44 20.31
N TYR A 18 11.67 28.65 19.06
CA TYR A 18 12.32 27.61 18.26
C TYR A 18 13.68 27.20 18.82
N GLY A 19 14.49 28.17 19.28
CA GLY A 19 15.77 27.90 19.95
C GLY A 19 15.60 27.07 21.22
N GLU A 20 14.66 27.47 22.09
CA GLU A 20 14.33 26.75 23.32
C GLU A 20 13.86 25.32 23.05
N ARG A 21 13.02 25.12 22.00
CA ARG A 21 12.59 23.78 21.57
C ARG A 21 13.74 22.93 21.07
N GLU A 22 14.66 23.50 20.28
CA GLU A 22 15.80 22.77 19.76
C GLU A 22 16.75 22.35 20.90
N GLU A 23 16.96 23.23 21.87
CA GLU A 23 17.77 22.96 23.04
C GLU A 23 17.15 21.88 23.95
N ALA A 24 15.83 21.94 24.17
CA ALA A 24 15.09 20.89 24.84
C ALA A 24 15.23 19.52 24.13
N ASN A 25 15.15 19.49 22.80
CA ASN A 25 15.37 18.28 22.02
C ASN A 25 16.80 17.73 22.16
N ARG A 26 17.81 18.61 22.14
CA ARG A 26 19.21 18.23 22.38
C ARG A 26 19.38 17.64 23.79
N LEU A 27 18.74 18.24 24.80
CA LEU A 27 18.76 17.77 26.18
C LEU A 27 18.11 16.38 26.31
N VAL A 28 16.93 16.17 25.70
CA VAL A 28 16.24 14.87 25.67
C VAL A 28 17.11 13.81 25.00
N LYS A 29 17.75 14.14 23.88
CA LYS A 29 18.68 13.23 23.20
C LYS A 29 19.86 12.85 24.10
N ARG A 30 20.46 13.81 24.82
CA ARG A 30 21.54 13.54 25.80
C ARG A 30 21.07 12.66 26.95
N LYS A 31 19.90 12.95 27.55
CA LYS A 31 19.31 12.14 28.63
C LYS A 31 19.05 10.71 28.17
N ASN A 32 18.50 10.53 26.97
CA ASN A 32 18.26 9.19 26.41
C ASN A 32 19.57 8.41 26.18
N MET A 33 20.66 9.08 25.76
CA MET A 33 21.98 8.44 25.66
C MET A 33 22.55 8.05 27.02
N ALA A 34 22.39 8.90 28.04
CA ALA A 34 22.83 8.60 29.40
C ALA A 34 22.04 7.42 30.00
N ILE A 35 20.71 7.40 29.83
CA ILE A 35 19.86 6.27 30.23
C ILE A 35 20.31 4.98 29.55
N ALA A 36 20.61 5.02 28.25
CA ALA A 36 21.11 3.85 27.53
C ALA A 36 22.46 3.34 28.07
N ARG A 37 23.37 4.24 28.48
CA ARG A 37 24.64 3.86 29.12
C ARG A 37 24.42 3.23 30.49
N ILE A 38 23.59 3.84 31.33
CA ILE A 38 23.24 3.32 32.65
C ILE A 38 22.58 1.93 32.53
N LEU A 39 21.66 1.74 31.58
CA LEU A 39 21.04 0.44 31.32
C LEU A 39 22.08 -0.59 30.87
N ASN A 40 23.06 -0.21 30.06
CA ASN A 40 24.15 -1.10 29.66
C ASN A 40 25.07 -1.47 30.83
N GLU A 41 25.37 -0.52 31.72
CA GLU A 41 26.17 -0.74 32.94
C GLU A 41 25.43 -1.64 33.94
N ILE A 42 24.13 -1.42 34.15
CA ILE A 42 23.26 -2.29 34.97
C ILE A 42 23.23 -3.71 34.38
N ASN A 43 23.11 -3.83 33.05
CA ASN A 43 23.15 -5.13 32.39
C ASN A 43 24.52 -5.81 32.51
N ALA A 44 25.62 -5.04 32.50
CA ALA A 44 26.97 -5.56 32.70
C ALA A 44 27.24 -6.01 34.16
N GLN A 45 26.55 -5.41 35.14
CA GLN A 45 26.60 -5.81 36.55
C GLN A 45 25.65 -6.97 36.90
N SER A 46 24.66 -7.25 36.06
CA SER A 46 23.78 -8.40 36.25
C SER A 46 24.52 -9.70 35.90
N SER A 47 24.44 -10.72 36.76
CA SER A 47 25.08 -12.05 36.60
C SER A 47 24.59 -12.86 35.40
N HIS A 48 23.73 -12.26 34.57
CA HIS A 48 23.19 -12.86 33.36
C HIS A 48 23.98 -12.37 32.15
N PRO A 49 24.42 -13.27 31.26
CA PRO A 49 25.14 -12.88 30.07
C PRO A 49 24.32 -11.86 29.25
N PRO A 50 24.98 -10.91 28.57
CA PRO A 50 24.31 -9.88 27.79
C PRO A 50 23.36 -10.54 26.79
N VAL A 51 22.10 -10.11 26.80
CA VAL A 51 21.07 -10.63 25.89
C VAL A 51 21.48 -10.28 24.46
N ARG A 52 21.71 -11.32 23.64
CA ARG A 52 22.07 -11.20 22.23
C ARG A 52 20.96 -11.78 21.37
N ILE A 53 20.85 -11.25 20.16
CA ILE A 53 20.07 -11.80 19.05
C ILE A 53 21.03 -12.05 17.88
N SER A 54 20.90 -13.20 17.22
CA SER A 54 21.66 -13.50 15.98
C SER A 54 21.01 -12.82 14.76
N ASN A 55 21.71 -12.86 13.62
CA ASN A 55 21.13 -12.35 12.37
C ASN A 55 19.93 -13.20 11.94
N ASP A 56 20.02 -14.54 12.06
CA ASP A 56 18.93 -15.47 11.71
C ASP A 56 17.71 -15.28 12.61
N GLU A 57 17.93 -15.13 13.93
CA GLU A 57 16.86 -14.86 14.90
C GLU A 57 16.16 -13.54 14.56
N LEU A 58 16.92 -12.52 14.16
CA LEU A 58 16.38 -11.23 13.77
C LEU A 58 15.64 -11.27 12.42
N ALA A 59 16.21 -11.94 11.41
CA ALA A 59 15.59 -12.14 10.10
C ALA A 59 14.26 -12.88 10.25
N TYR A 60 14.26 -14.00 10.97
CA TYR A 60 13.05 -14.75 11.32
C TYR A 60 12.00 -13.86 12.00
N THR A 61 12.41 -13.08 12.99
CA THR A 61 11.49 -12.20 13.72
C THR A 61 10.88 -11.14 12.80
N ILE A 62 11.70 -10.52 11.94
CA ILE A 62 11.24 -9.52 10.98
C ILE A 62 10.27 -10.14 9.98
N ALA A 63 10.58 -11.30 9.39
CA ALA A 63 9.70 -12.00 8.45
C ALA A 63 8.33 -12.29 9.08
N PHE A 64 8.33 -12.91 10.26
CA PHE A 64 7.11 -13.22 11.00
C PHE A 64 6.31 -11.94 11.30
N PHE A 65 7.00 -10.89 11.75
CA PHE A 65 6.37 -9.62 12.11
C PHE A 65 5.74 -8.91 10.91
N LEU A 66 6.39 -8.93 9.74
CA LEU A 66 5.89 -8.31 8.51
C LEU A 66 4.66 -9.04 7.97
N LYS A 67 4.70 -10.38 8.00
CA LYS A 67 3.60 -11.24 7.56
C LYS A 67 2.36 -11.05 8.44
N GLU A 68 2.52 -11.28 9.75
CA GLU A 68 1.41 -11.36 10.70
C GLU A 68 1.00 -10.00 11.29
N LEU A 69 1.82 -8.95 11.12
CA LEU A 69 1.59 -7.60 11.65
C LEU A 69 1.29 -7.55 13.16
N THR A 70 1.88 -8.46 13.92
CA THR A 70 1.63 -8.62 15.36
C THR A 70 2.18 -7.46 16.19
N SER A 71 2.07 -7.55 17.52
CA SER A 71 2.85 -6.70 18.41
C SER A 71 4.33 -7.12 18.40
N THR A 72 5.23 -6.17 18.65
CA THR A 72 6.68 -6.42 18.79
C THR A 72 6.94 -7.53 19.81
N LYS A 73 6.27 -7.46 20.96
CA LYS A 73 6.38 -8.46 22.03
C LYS A 73 6.04 -9.86 21.53
N LYS A 74 4.91 -10.02 20.84
CA LYS A 74 4.47 -11.33 20.31
C LYS A 74 5.45 -11.89 19.28
N ALA A 75 6.05 -11.05 18.44
CA ALA A 75 7.05 -11.51 17.48
C ALA A 75 8.33 -12.03 18.16
N PHE A 76 8.82 -11.34 19.19
CA PHE A 76 9.97 -11.83 19.96
C PHE A 76 9.64 -13.01 20.87
N GLU A 77 8.41 -13.14 21.37
CA GLU A 77 7.95 -14.34 22.06
C GLU A 77 7.92 -15.54 21.10
N ASN A 78 7.46 -15.35 19.86
CA ASN A 78 7.48 -16.40 18.85
C ASN A 78 8.91 -16.81 18.47
N CYS A 79 9.80 -15.83 18.29
CA CYS A 79 11.23 -16.09 18.08
C CYS A 79 11.85 -16.85 19.26
N ALA A 80 11.54 -16.46 20.50
CA ALA A 80 12.01 -17.16 21.68
C ALA A 80 11.56 -18.63 21.70
N LEU A 81 10.31 -18.91 21.34
CA LEU A 81 9.83 -20.30 21.22
C LEU A 81 10.57 -21.07 20.13
N MET A 82 10.74 -20.48 18.95
CA MET A 82 11.41 -21.12 17.80
C MET A 82 12.88 -21.47 18.12
N TYR A 83 13.59 -20.58 18.81
CA TYR A 83 15.01 -20.73 19.14
C TYR A 83 15.28 -21.17 20.59
N GLN A 84 14.27 -21.74 21.26
CA GLN A 84 14.36 -22.27 22.63
C GLN A 84 14.97 -21.29 23.65
N LYS A 85 14.60 -20.01 23.56
CA LYS A 85 14.98 -18.97 24.53
C LYS A 85 13.95 -18.89 25.65
N ASP A 86 14.41 -18.44 26.81
CA ASP A 86 13.53 -18.21 27.95
C ASP A 86 12.61 -16.98 27.75
N SER A 87 11.57 -16.88 28.59
CA SER A 87 10.60 -15.77 28.53
C SER A 87 11.16 -14.42 28.99
N VAL A 88 12.31 -14.41 29.68
CA VAL A 88 12.99 -13.19 30.12
C VAL A 88 13.76 -12.58 28.95
N TRP A 89 14.32 -13.42 28.08
CA TRP A 89 15.02 -13.04 26.85
C TRP A 89 14.11 -12.22 25.94
N SER A 90 12.88 -12.68 25.68
CA SER A 90 11.94 -11.96 24.80
C SER A 90 11.56 -10.57 25.32
N LYS A 91 11.48 -10.40 26.65
CA LYS A 91 11.25 -9.09 27.28
C LYS A 91 12.46 -8.18 27.12
N LYS A 92 13.66 -8.68 27.44
CA LYS A 92 14.91 -7.92 27.40
C LYS A 92 15.32 -7.54 25.97
N ILE A 93 15.10 -8.42 24.99
CA ILE A 93 15.53 -8.18 23.61
C ILE A 93 14.74 -7.05 22.92
N THR A 94 13.52 -6.72 23.39
CA THR A 94 12.74 -5.62 22.79
C THR A 94 13.40 -4.24 22.97
N THR A 95 14.10 -4.04 24.08
CA THR A 95 14.83 -2.80 24.40
C THR A 95 16.27 -2.84 23.92
N TYR A 96 16.71 -3.96 23.35
CA TYR A 96 18.05 -4.13 22.80
C TYR A 96 18.31 -3.18 21.64
N ARG A 97 19.49 -2.56 21.65
CA ARG A 97 19.98 -1.76 20.53
C ARG A 97 20.67 -2.67 19.52
N PRO A 98 20.19 -2.76 18.27
CA PRO A 98 20.83 -3.61 17.26
C PRO A 98 22.30 -3.20 17.05
N PHE A 99 23.17 -4.20 16.87
CA PHE A 99 24.57 -3.94 16.53
C PHE A 99 24.68 -3.21 15.17
N PRO A 100 25.77 -2.45 14.93
CA PRO A 100 26.06 -1.89 13.62
C PRO A 100 25.98 -2.99 12.55
N ASN A 101 25.24 -2.73 11.47
CA ASN A 101 25.00 -3.65 10.33
C ASN A 101 24.15 -4.90 10.60
N GLN A 102 23.78 -5.23 11.83
CA GLN A 102 22.95 -6.42 12.10
C GLN A 102 21.59 -6.36 11.38
N LEU A 103 20.97 -5.18 11.33
CA LEU A 103 19.77 -4.97 10.52
C LEU A 103 20.02 -5.21 9.03
N ASN A 104 21.16 -4.75 8.49
CA ASN A 104 21.49 -4.98 7.08
C ASN A 104 21.59 -6.46 6.77
N CYS A 105 22.29 -7.23 7.60
CA CYS A 105 22.46 -8.66 7.41
C CYS A 105 21.10 -9.37 7.43
N ALA A 106 20.24 -9.03 8.40
CA ALA A 106 18.90 -9.60 8.47
C ALA A 106 18.05 -9.24 7.24
N PHE A 107 18.08 -8.00 6.76
CA PHE A 107 17.36 -7.61 5.53
C PHE A 107 17.94 -8.27 4.29
N GLN A 108 19.26 -8.38 4.17
CA GLN A 108 19.91 -9.02 3.04
C GLN A 108 19.53 -10.51 2.97
N GLN A 109 19.53 -11.21 4.11
CA GLN A 109 19.07 -12.59 4.20
C GLN A 109 17.61 -12.74 3.73
N LEU A 110 16.72 -11.85 4.18
CA LEU A 110 15.33 -11.86 3.73
C LEU A 110 15.15 -11.54 2.23
N GLU A 111 16.06 -10.73 1.66
CA GLU A 111 16.09 -10.47 0.22
C GLU A 111 16.55 -11.71 -0.56
N GLU A 112 17.58 -12.39 -0.08
CA GLU A 112 18.08 -13.65 -0.66
C GLU A 112 17.02 -14.77 -0.58
N GLU A 113 16.23 -14.79 0.50
CA GLU A 113 15.09 -15.70 0.70
C GLU A 113 13.82 -15.30 -0.10
N ASN A 114 13.85 -14.20 -0.86
CA ASN A 114 12.70 -13.66 -1.61
C ASN A 114 11.45 -13.44 -0.73
N ASN A 115 11.62 -12.85 0.46
CA ASN A 115 10.49 -12.57 1.34
C ASN A 115 9.49 -11.58 0.70
N ASP A 116 8.27 -12.04 0.41
CA ASP A 116 7.24 -11.26 -0.30
C ASP A 116 6.90 -9.92 0.39
N ASP A 117 6.73 -9.92 1.71
CA ASP A 117 6.39 -8.70 2.44
C ASP A 117 7.53 -7.66 2.37
N LEU A 118 8.79 -8.11 2.42
CA LEU A 118 9.96 -7.23 2.25
C LEU A 118 10.07 -6.71 0.81
N LEU A 119 9.87 -7.58 -0.19
CA LEU A 119 9.86 -7.19 -1.59
C LEU A 119 8.75 -6.15 -1.86
N LEU A 120 7.59 -6.29 -1.23
CA LEU A 120 6.51 -5.33 -1.30
C LEU A 120 6.92 -3.96 -0.72
N LEU A 121 7.57 -3.96 0.44
CA LEU A 121 8.11 -2.75 1.06
C LEU A 121 9.12 -2.04 0.14
N LYS A 122 10.01 -2.80 -0.52
CA LYS A 122 11.01 -2.28 -1.48
C LYS A 122 10.33 -1.73 -2.73
N LYS A 123 9.35 -2.45 -3.29
CA LYS A 123 8.61 -2.05 -4.50
C LYS A 123 8.01 -0.64 -4.35
N TYR A 124 7.43 -0.34 -3.19
CA TYR A 124 6.81 0.97 -2.95
C TYR A 124 7.73 2.00 -2.31
N GLY A 125 8.99 1.65 -1.99
CA GLY A 125 9.94 2.59 -1.38
C GLY A 125 9.50 3.14 -0.02
N VAL A 126 8.66 2.41 0.73
CA VAL A 126 8.00 2.90 1.95
C VAL A 126 8.82 2.72 3.22
N PHE A 127 10.06 2.21 3.11
CA PHE A 127 10.97 2.12 4.25
C PHE A 127 12.37 2.61 3.89
N ASN A 128 13.01 3.25 4.86
CA ASN A 128 14.37 3.74 4.75
C ASN A 128 15.26 3.02 5.75
N LEU A 129 16.14 2.15 5.25
CA LEU A 129 17.06 1.38 6.09
C LEU A 129 17.98 2.28 6.94
N ARG A 130 18.33 3.47 6.46
CA ARG A 130 19.11 4.47 7.22
C ARG A 130 18.34 4.96 8.46
N GLU A 131 17.04 5.16 8.33
CA GLU A 131 16.17 5.57 9.44
C GLU A 131 15.88 4.43 10.42
N LEU A 132 15.87 3.18 9.95
CA LEU A 132 15.78 2.03 10.85
C LEU A 132 17.06 1.87 11.68
N LYS A 133 18.23 2.11 11.10
CA LYS A 133 19.52 2.08 11.81
C LYS A 133 19.65 3.15 12.89
N SER A 134 18.97 4.29 12.75
CA SER A 134 18.99 5.34 13.77
C SER A 134 18.11 5.04 14.97
N SER A 135 17.33 3.96 14.94
CA SER A 135 16.51 3.53 16.08
C SER A 135 17.39 2.98 17.20
N ASN A 136 17.10 3.42 18.43
CA ASN A 136 17.84 3.03 19.62
C ASN A 136 17.45 1.63 20.15
N THR A 137 16.31 1.09 19.74
CA THR A 137 15.79 -0.20 20.20
C THR A 137 15.17 -0.99 19.06
N LEU A 138 15.20 -2.33 19.15
CA LEU A 138 14.50 -3.21 18.23
C LEU A 138 12.99 -2.96 18.23
N SER A 139 12.38 -2.62 19.38
CA SER A 139 10.97 -2.24 19.40
C SER A 139 10.67 -1.02 18.53
N SER A 140 11.55 -0.02 18.49
CA SER A 140 11.39 1.15 17.62
C SER A 140 11.53 0.77 16.14
N VAL A 141 12.46 -0.13 15.81
CA VAL A 141 12.62 -0.67 14.45
C VAL A 141 11.33 -1.36 14.01
N MET A 142 10.80 -2.27 14.84
CA MET A 142 9.56 -3.01 14.54
C MET A 142 8.36 -2.08 14.39
N THR A 143 8.22 -1.05 15.23
CA THR A 143 7.14 -0.06 15.08
C THR A 143 7.22 0.68 13.74
N LYS A 144 8.40 1.13 13.32
CA LYS A 144 8.59 1.77 12.01
C LYS A 144 8.25 0.81 10.87
N LEU A 145 8.73 -0.43 10.93
CA LEU A 145 8.41 -1.47 9.95
C LEU A 145 6.92 -1.75 9.86
N LYS A 146 6.20 -1.74 10.99
CA LYS A 146 4.75 -1.93 11.01
C LYS A 146 4.02 -0.84 10.24
N ILE A 147 4.43 0.41 10.42
CA ILE A 147 3.84 1.55 9.72
C ILE A 147 4.11 1.42 8.22
N SER A 148 5.37 1.17 7.83
CA SER A 148 5.75 0.95 6.44
C SER A 148 5.00 -0.23 5.81
N SER A 149 4.85 -1.35 6.52
CA SER A 149 4.18 -2.55 6.00
C SER A 149 2.68 -2.32 5.80
N LYS A 150 2.01 -1.64 6.74
CA LYS A 150 0.61 -1.22 6.54
C LYS A 150 0.44 -0.32 5.32
N LEU A 151 1.37 0.61 5.11
CA LEU A 151 1.35 1.49 3.96
C LEU A 151 1.57 0.71 2.64
N ALA A 152 2.55 -0.18 2.59
CA ALA A 152 2.81 -1.04 1.43
C ALA A 152 1.60 -1.91 1.08
N LYS A 153 0.96 -2.57 2.08
CA LYS A 153 -0.22 -3.40 1.83
C LYS A 153 -1.39 -2.57 1.27
N LYS A 154 -1.61 -1.37 1.81
CA LYS A 154 -2.64 -0.46 1.29
C LYS A 154 -2.36 0.02 -0.14
N LEU A 155 -1.10 0.32 -0.46
CA LEU A 155 -0.69 0.66 -1.83
C LEU A 155 -0.88 -0.53 -2.78
N HIS A 156 -0.56 -1.74 -2.31
CA HIS A 156 -0.77 -2.96 -3.07
C HIS A 156 -2.24 -3.23 -3.39
N GLU A 157 -3.12 -3.13 -2.40
CA GLU A 157 -4.56 -3.24 -2.59
C GLU A 157 -5.07 -2.23 -3.63
N ARG A 158 -4.53 -1.01 -3.62
CA ARG A 158 -4.90 0.03 -4.60
C ARG A 158 -4.39 -0.29 -6.00
N ASP A 159 -3.16 -0.77 -6.14
CA ASP A 159 -2.63 -1.23 -7.43
C ASP A 159 -3.48 -2.36 -8.02
N VAL A 160 -3.87 -3.34 -7.19
CA VAL A 160 -4.74 -4.44 -7.62
C VAL A 160 -6.08 -3.90 -8.08
N HIS A 161 -6.69 -3.00 -7.32
CA HIS A 161 -7.96 -2.37 -7.71
C HIS A 161 -7.85 -1.57 -9.01
N ILE A 162 -6.77 -0.81 -9.20
CA ILE A 162 -6.51 -0.08 -10.45
C ILE A 162 -6.41 -1.03 -11.64
N LYS A 163 -5.71 -2.16 -11.50
CA LYS A 163 -5.63 -3.17 -12.56
C LYS A 163 -7.00 -3.71 -12.95
N THR A 164 -7.83 -4.05 -11.96
CA THR A 164 -9.21 -4.50 -12.21
C THR A 164 -10.04 -3.45 -12.95
N LEU A 165 -9.92 -2.17 -12.58
CA LEU A 165 -10.62 -1.08 -13.27
C LEU A 165 -10.12 -0.90 -14.71
N ILE A 166 -8.82 -1.07 -14.97
CA ILE A 166 -8.24 -1.01 -16.31
C ILE A 166 -8.80 -2.14 -17.18
N GLU A 167 -8.88 -3.36 -16.66
CA GLU A 167 -9.45 -4.52 -17.35
C GLU A 167 -10.92 -4.27 -17.71
N GLN A 168 -11.74 -3.85 -16.75
CA GLN A 168 -13.15 -3.51 -16.98
C GLN A 168 -13.31 -2.39 -18.02
N LEU A 169 -12.44 -1.38 -17.98
CA LEU A 169 -12.46 -0.28 -18.94
C LEU A 169 -12.09 -0.75 -20.34
N SER A 170 -11.18 -1.72 -20.47
CA SER A 170 -10.87 -2.36 -21.75
C SER A 170 -12.08 -3.12 -22.30
N GLU A 171 -12.74 -3.94 -21.47
CA GLU A 171 -13.95 -4.67 -21.86
C GLU A 171 -15.05 -3.72 -22.33
N LYS A 172 -15.31 -2.63 -21.59
CA LYS A 172 -16.30 -1.62 -21.98
C LYS A 172 -15.95 -0.89 -23.26
N LYS A 173 -14.66 -0.61 -23.50
CA LYS A 173 -14.23 -0.01 -24.77
C LYS A 173 -14.52 -0.93 -25.95
N ASP A 174 -14.28 -2.22 -25.80
CA ASP A 174 -14.51 -3.19 -26.87
C ASP A 174 -16.02 -3.44 -27.09
N GLU A 175 -16.82 -3.43 -26.02
CA GLU A 175 -18.29 -3.42 -26.11
C GLU A 175 -18.80 -2.19 -26.88
N ILE A 176 -18.30 -0.99 -26.57
CA ILE A 176 -18.67 0.24 -27.27
C ILE A 176 -18.30 0.15 -28.76
N LYS A 177 -17.09 -0.32 -29.10
CA LYS A 177 -16.69 -0.51 -30.50
C LYS A 177 -17.62 -1.48 -31.24
N SER A 178 -17.98 -2.60 -30.59
CA SER A 178 -18.91 -3.57 -31.15
C SER A 178 -20.30 -2.99 -31.41
N LEU A 179 -20.83 -2.22 -30.44
CA LEU A 179 -22.11 -1.52 -30.58
C LEU A 179 -22.05 -0.43 -31.66
N GLN A 180 -20.96 0.33 -31.73
CA GLN A 180 -20.74 1.32 -32.79
C GLN A 180 -20.67 0.68 -34.18
N HIS A 181 -19.98 -0.45 -34.31
CA HIS A 181 -19.94 -1.19 -35.57
C HIS A 181 -21.33 -1.71 -35.97
N THR A 182 -22.08 -2.27 -35.02
CA THR A 182 -23.45 -2.74 -35.23
C THR A 182 -24.38 -1.59 -35.64
N LEU A 183 -24.27 -0.45 -34.96
CA LEU A 183 -25.05 0.75 -35.29
C LEU A 183 -24.68 1.30 -36.67
N SER A 184 -23.39 1.38 -37.00
CA SER A 184 -22.92 1.82 -38.31
C SER A 184 -23.44 0.92 -39.43
N LYS A 185 -23.40 -0.40 -39.22
CA LYS A 185 -24.00 -1.37 -40.16
C LYS A 185 -25.50 -1.11 -40.32
N ALA A 186 -26.24 -0.95 -39.22
CA ALA A 186 -27.68 -0.67 -39.27
C ALA A 186 -28.02 0.65 -39.98
N LEU A 187 -27.20 1.69 -39.81
CA LEU A 187 -27.36 2.98 -40.49
C LEU A 187 -27.02 2.90 -41.98
N SER A 188 -26.08 2.03 -42.37
CA SER A 188 -25.71 1.82 -43.77
C SER A 188 -26.75 1.02 -44.58
N LEU A 189 -27.68 0.33 -43.91
CA LEU A 189 -28.75 -0.40 -44.59
C LEU A 189 -29.68 0.58 -45.32
N SER A 190 -29.99 0.26 -46.57
CA SER A 190 -31.08 0.90 -47.32
C SER A 190 -32.43 0.64 -46.64
N ASP A 191 -33.46 1.43 -46.99
CA ASP A 191 -34.78 1.27 -46.41
C ASP A 191 -35.40 -0.12 -46.66
N LYS A 192 -35.12 -0.75 -47.83
CA LYS A 192 -35.54 -2.13 -48.13
C LYS A 192 -34.86 -3.11 -47.18
N GLU A 193 -33.53 -3.05 -47.07
CA GLU A 193 -32.76 -3.95 -46.20
C GLU A 193 -33.11 -3.76 -44.72
N ARG A 194 -33.36 -2.52 -44.28
CA ARG A 194 -33.76 -2.20 -42.91
C ARG A 194 -35.13 -2.80 -42.56
N VAL A 195 -36.08 -2.76 -43.51
CA VAL A 195 -37.40 -3.40 -43.35
C VAL A 195 -37.29 -4.93 -43.27
N ILE A 196 -36.47 -5.53 -44.13
CA ILE A 196 -36.21 -6.98 -44.10
C ILE A 196 -35.56 -7.40 -42.78
N GLU A 197 -34.55 -6.65 -42.32
CA GLU A 197 -33.83 -6.95 -41.08
C GLU A 197 -34.72 -6.80 -39.83
N VAL A 198 -35.58 -5.77 -39.78
CA VAL A 198 -36.56 -5.63 -38.69
C VAL A 198 -37.56 -6.79 -38.68
N LYS A 199 -38.02 -7.25 -39.86
CA LYS A 199 -38.91 -8.42 -39.95
C LYS A 199 -38.21 -9.71 -39.51
N ARG A 200 -36.91 -9.85 -39.81
CA ARG A 200 -36.07 -10.98 -39.38
C ARG A 200 -35.88 -11.01 -37.86
N LEU A 201 -35.57 -9.87 -37.26
CA LEU A 201 -35.34 -9.75 -35.81
C LEU A 201 -36.63 -9.84 -34.99
N PHE A 202 -37.76 -9.42 -35.56
CA PHE A 202 -39.06 -9.43 -34.89
C PHE A 202 -40.17 -10.03 -35.80
N PRO A 203 -40.17 -11.36 -36.02
CA PRO A 203 -41.09 -12.02 -36.96
C PRO A 203 -42.58 -11.77 -36.66
N GLN A 204 -42.91 -11.60 -35.38
CA GLN A 204 -44.26 -11.37 -34.87
C GLN A 204 -44.80 -9.95 -35.14
N LYS A 205 -43.98 -9.00 -35.57
CA LYS A 205 -44.44 -7.63 -35.85
C LYS A 205 -45.22 -7.58 -37.17
N ASN A 206 -46.34 -6.86 -37.13
CA ASN A 206 -47.15 -6.57 -38.32
C ASN A 206 -46.58 -5.35 -39.08
N TYR A 207 -47.07 -5.10 -40.31
CA TYR A 207 -46.53 -4.04 -41.18
C TYR A 207 -46.58 -2.64 -40.56
N THR A 208 -47.64 -2.31 -39.82
CA THR A 208 -47.78 -1.01 -39.14
C THR A 208 -46.77 -0.85 -37.99
N GLN A 209 -46.46 -1.94 -37.28
CA GLN A 209 -45.44 -1.92 -36.23
C GLN A 209 -44.01 -1.80 -36.82
N ILE A 210 -43.77 -2.38 -38.00
CA ILE A 210 -42.50 -2.26 -38.71
C ILE A 210 -42.32 -0.85 -39.26
N GLU A 211 -43.36 -0.26 -39.86
CA GLU A 211 -43.40 1.15 -40.29
C GLU A 211 -42.96 2.10 -39.17
N LYS A 212 -43.47 1.93 -37.95
CA LYS A 212 -43.09 2.76 -36.80
C LYS A 212 -41.61 2.66 -36.44
N LEU A 213 -40.98 1.51 -36.70
CA LEU A 213 -39.57 1.25 -36.37
C LEU A 213 -38.61 1.70 -37.48
N THR A 214 -39.02 1.56 -38.73
CA THR A 214 -38.17 1.89 -39.89
C THR A 214 -38.43 3.28 -40.45
N LYS A 215 -39.54 3.93 -40.05
CA LYS A 215 -40.03 5.23 -40.55
C LYS A 215 -40.37 5.24 -42.04
N VAL A 216 -40.62 4.06 -42.63
CA VAL A 216 -41.06 3.91 -44.01
C VAL A 216 -42.55 3.59 -44.02
N SER A 217 -43.32 4.10 -44.98
CA SER A 217 -44.77 3.93 -45.02
C SER A 217 -45.19 2.45 -45.02
N ARG A 218 -46.35 2.13 -44.45
CA ARG A 218 -46.92 0.75 -44.46
C ARG A 218 -46.96 0.13 -45.87
N GLN A 219 -47.32 0.92 -46.88
CA GLN A 219 -47.39 0.43 -48.27
C GLN A 219 -46.01 0.02 -48.77
N THR A 220 -45.00 0.87 -48.54
CA THR A 220 -43.60 0.58 -48.89
C THR A 220 -43.05 -0.62 -48.13
N VAL A 221 -43.41 -0.79 -46.85
CA VAL A 221 -43.07 -2.00 -46.06
C VAL A 221 -43.64 -3.26 -46.71
N SER A 222 -44.90 -3.22 -47.15
CA SER A 222 -45.54 -4.34 -47.84
C SER A 222 -44.84 -4.66 -49.16
N ILE A 223 -44.44 -3.64 -49.92
CA ILE A 223 -43.69 -3.79 -51.18
C ILE A 223 -42.35 -4.46 -50.89
N TYR A 224 -41.54 -3.91 -49.99
CA TYR A 224 -40.20 -4.41 -49.67
C TYR A 224 -40.16 -5.83 -49.11
N LEU A 225 -41.23 -6.29 -48.44
CA LEU A 225 -41.32 -7.65 -47.90
C LEU A 225 -41.91 -8.69 -48.87
N ASN A 226 -42.59 -8.26 -49.94
CA ASN A 226 -43.27 -9.16 -50.88
C ASN A 226 -42.71 -9.10 -52.32
N GLU A 227 -41.91 -8.07 -52.65
CA GLU A 227 -41.13 -8.02 -53.88
C GLU A 227 -39.77 -8.72 -53.66
N ASN A 228 -39.63 -9.92 -54.23
CA ASN A 228 -38.35 -10.61 -54.38
C ASN A 228 -37.35 -9.72 -55.14
#